data_AF-A0A399WTG5-F1
#
_entry.id   AF-A0A399WTG5-F1
#
_cell.length_a   1.000
_cell.length_b   1.000
_cell.length_c   1.000
_cell.angle_alpha   90.00
_cell.angle_beta   90.00
_cell.angle_gamma   90.00
#
_symmetry.space_group_name_H-M   'P 1'
#
loop_
_entity.id
_entity.type
_entity.pdbx_description
1 polymer ?
#
loop_
_entity_poly.entity_id
_entity_poly.type
_entity_poly.pdbx_seq_one_letter_code
_entity_poly.pdbx_strand_id
1 'polypeptide(L)'
;MFSKISRYRKQPDIVTIDNKDRVLASRDLRLLPEVSGTFFHTVEEVDRLDHLAYKYYKQPRKWWRICDANPEFMSPQVLLGKEPIVTDRFPLTFHGNGTQPPWADLLMNLSETLGVEDVKVVDDIRPVPEEQTINGQLVTVYAEHFERAVIVKYNRMNLSAENLASIITDTGFEVSQPENVGRIGKKIIIPPDVVA
;
A
#
# COMPACT_ATOMS: atom_id res chain seq x y z
N MET A 1 15.46 21.33 24.82
CA MET A 1 16.78 20.73 24.47
C MET A 1 16.55 19.33 23.90
N PHE A 2 17.21 18.96 22.79
CA PHE A 2 17.01 17.65 22.14
C PHE A 2 17.71 16.50 22.89
N SER A 3 17.08 15.31 22.91
CA SER A 3 17.71 14.10 23.47
C SER A 3 18.95 13.68 22.67
N LYS A 4 19.87 12.93 23.30
CA LYS A 4 21.09 12.40 22.64
C LYS A 4 20.82 11.63 21.35
N ILE A 5 19.68 10.93 21.28
CA ILE A 5 19.25 10.10 20.14
C ILE A 5 18.33 10.84 19.16
N SER A 6 18.13 12.15 19.33
CA SER A 6 17.23 12.93 18.47
C SER A 6 17.86 13.17 17.12
N ARG A 7 17.04 13.07 16.06
CA ARG A 7 17.43 13.43 14.70
C ARG A 7 17.87 14.90 14.54
N TYR A 8 17.46 15.78 15.44
CA TYR A 8 17.82 17.21 15.40
C TYR A 8 18.97 17.59 16.32
N ARG A 9 19.56 16.63 17.06
CA ARG A 9 20.53 16.92 18.11
C ARG A 9 21.78 17.65 17.61
N LYS A 10 22.22 17.34 16.38
CA LYS A 10 23.41 17.90 15.72
C LYS A 10 23.08 19.01 14.70
N GLN A 11 21.81 19.37 14.55
CA GLN A 11 21.41 20.40 13.58
C GLN A 11 21.75 21.80 14.12
N PRO A 12 22.34 22.69 13.30
CA PRO A 12 22.66 24.04 13.74
C PRO A 12 21.39 24.83 14.08
N ASP A 13 21.56 25.81 14.97
CA ASP A 13 20.52 26.79 15.26
C ASP A 13 20.64 27.95 14.26
N ILE A 14 19.49 28.39 13.73
CA ILE A 14 19.34 29.60 12.94
C ILE A 14 18.55 30.59 13.78
N VAL A 15 19.00 31.84 13.78
CA VAL A 15 18.34 32.94 14.47
C VAL A 15 17.74 33.87 13.43
N THR A 16 16.44 34.05 13.51
CA THR A 16 15.70 34.96 12.61
C THR A 16 15.06 36.06 13.44
N ILE A 17 15.08 37.28 12.92
CA ILE A 17 14.40 38.43 13.50
C ILE A 17 13.10 38.62 12.72
N ASP A 18 11.97 38.62 13.41
CA ASP A 18 10.68 38.86 12.77
C ASP A 18 10.40 40.35 12.54
N ASN A 19 9.28 40.66 11.90
CA ASN A 19 8.85 42.04 11.63
C ASN A 19 8.45 42.85 12.89
N LYS A 20 8.56 42.27 14.08
CA LYS A 20 8.29 42.88 15.39
C LYS A 20 9.54 42.87 16.28
N ASP A 21 10.72 42.73 15.68
CA ASP A 21 12.03 42.67 16.37
C ASP A 21 12.15 41.52 17.39
N ARG A 22 11.34 40.48 17.26
CA ARG A 22 11.47 39.28 18.11
C ARG A 22 12.53 38.36 17.52
N VAL A 23 13.43 37.93 18.39
CA VAL A 23 14.48 36.96 18.06
C VAL A 23 13.92 35.55 18.23
N LEU A 24 13.82 34.80 17.13
CA LEU A 24 13.38 33.41 17.13
C LEU A 24 14.55 32.50 16.77
N ALA A 25 14.93 31.62 17.70
CA ALA A 25 15.88 30.55 17.43
C ALA A 25 15.14 29.30 16.95
N SER A 26 15.43 28.88 15.73
CA SER A 26 14.92 27.65 15.12
C SER A 26 16.07 26.71 14.75
N ARG A 27 15.77 25.45 14.43
CA ARG A 27 16.76 24.56 13.82
C ARG A 27 16.78 24.76 12.31
N ASP A 28 17.95 24.58 11.72
CA ASP A 28 18.11 24.56 10.28
C ASP A 28 17.37 23.37 9.63
N LEU A 29 17.11 23.49 8.33
CA LEU A 29 16.56 22.43 7.51
C LEU A 29 17.53 21.24 7.46
N ARG A 30 17.06 20.10 7.95
CA ARG A 30 17.81 18.84 7.85
C ARG A 30 17.62 18.22 6.47
N LEU A 31 18.70 18.06 5.73
CA LEU A 31 18.74 17.21 4.54
C LEU A 31 18.70 15.72 4.95
N LEU A 32 18.02 14.90 4.13
CA LEU A 32 17.95 13.47 4.35
C LEU A 32 19.30 12.84 3.99
N PRO A 33 19.85 11.94 4.83
CA PRO A 33 21.08 11.24 4.50
C PRO A 33 20.82 10.26 3.35
N GLU A 34 21.81 10.09 2.46
CA GLU A 34 21.80 8.95 1.55
C GLU A 34 22.01 7.67 2.36
N VAL A 35 21.03 6.77 2.31
CA VAL A 35 21.10 5.49 2.99
C VAL A 35 21.23 4.40 1.95
N SER A 36 22.42 3.81 1.83
CA SER A 36 22.62 2.58 1.06
C SER A 36 21.95 1.42 1.80
N GLY A 37 20.75 1.04 1.36
CA GLY A 37 19.97 -0.04 1.95
C GLY A 37 20.56 -1.42 1.65
N THR A 38 21.02 -2.14 2.68
CA THR A 38 21.41 -3.56 2.57
C THR A 38 20.40 -4.51 3.20
N PHE A 39 19.53 -4.02 4.10
CA PHE A 39 18.53 -4.85 4.80
C PHE A 39 17.11 -4.42 4.46
N PHE A 40 16.27 -5.41 4.17
CA PHE A 40 14.85 -5.23 3.87
C PHE A 40 13.98 -5.92 4.91
N HIS A 41 12.89 -5.27 5.28
CA HIS A 41 11.83 -5.83 6.10
C HIS A 41 10.53 -5.87 5.29
N THR A 42 9.85 -7.02 5.32
CA THR A 42 8.53 -7.18 4.72
C THR A 42 7.48 -6.67 5.69
N VAL A 43 6.67 -5.69 5.26
CA VAL A 43 5.64 -5.07 6.10
C VAL A 43 4.51 -6.07 6.38
N GLU A 44 4.19 -6.22 7.65
CA GLU A 44 3.08 -7.02 8.17
C GLU A 44 1.97 -6.11 8.74
N GLU A 45 0.74 -6.60 8.81
CA GLU A 45 -0.40 -5.81 9.29
C GLU A 45 -0.20 -5.31 10.74
N VAL A 46 0.44 -6.12 11.58
CA VAL A 46 0.69 -5.82 12.99
C VAL A 46 1.85 -4.86 13.21
N ASP A 47 2.58 -4.48 12.16
CA ASP A 47 3.80 -3.69 12.32
C ASP A 47 3.52 -2.28 12.86
N ARG A 48 4.40 -1.85 13.73
CA ARG A 48 4.46 -0.47 14.18
C ARG A 48 5.90 0.00 14.17
N LEU A 49 6.12 1.25 13.76
CA LEU A 49 7.46 1.79 13.55
C LEU A 49 8.32 1.81 14.83
N ASP A 50 7.70 2.05 15.99
CA ASP A 50 8.34 1.95 17.30
C ASP A 50 8.76 0.51 17.63
N HIS A 51 7.91 -0.48 17.34
CA HIS A 51 8.22 -1.90 17.49
C HIS A 51 9.32 -2.36 16.52
N LEU A 52 9.28 -1.94 15.27
CA LEU A 52 10.33 -2.22 14.29
C LEU A 52 11.66 -1.61 14.72
N ALA A 53 11.65 -0.35 15.16
CA ALA A 53 12.85 0.30 15.71
C ALA A 53 13.38 -0.42 16.95
N TYR A 54 12.52 -0.93 17.82
CA TYR A 54 12.95 -1.75 18.94
C TYR A 54 13.50 -3.11 18.49
N LYS A 55 12.86 -3.78 17.54
CA LYS A 55 13.30 -5.06 16.97
C LYS A 55 14.72 -4.96 16.43
N TYR A 56 14.99 -3.95 15.59
CA TYR A 56 16.25 -3.77 14.87
C TYR A 56 17.32 -2.97 15.63
N TYR A 57 16.94 -1.97 16.42
CA TYR A 57 17.88 -1.06 17.09
C TYR A 57 17.89 -1.15 18.62
N LYS A 58 17.03 -1.99 19.19
CA LYS A 58 16.76 -2.05 20.65
C LYS A 58 16.37 -0.69 21.24
N GLN A 59 15.89 0.24 20.40
CA GLN A 59 15.53 1.61 20.79
C GLN A 59 14.31 2.09 20.00
N PRO A 60 13.11 2.16 20.61
CA PRO A 60 11.87 2.48 19.89
C PRO A 60 11.87 3.91 19.32
N ARG A 61 12.56 4.85 19.97
CA ARG A 61 12.67 6.25 19.53
C ARG A 61 13.55 6.47 18.30
N LYS A 62 14.20 5.43 17.78
CA LYS A 62 15.00 5.49 16.54
C LYS A 62 14.18 5.21 15.28
N TRP A 63 12.86 5.10 15.38
CA TRP A 63 11.97 4.83 14.24
C TRP A 63 12.11 5.83 13.07
N TRP A 64 12.48 7.08 13.35
CA TRP A 64 12.74 8.09 12.32
C TRP A 64 13.85 7.68 11.35
N ARG A 65 14.77 6.78 11.75
CA ARG A 65 15.79 6.23 10.84
C ARG A 65 15.16 5.40 9.72
N ILE A 66 14.13 4.63 10.04
CA ILE A 66 13.39 3.83 9.05
C ILE A 66 12.69 4.77 8.07
N CYS A 67 12.05 5.84 8.55
CA CYS A 67 11.43 6.83 7.68
C CYS A 67 12.45 7.56 6.79
N ASP A 68 13.56 8.04 7.36
CA ASP A 68 14.59 8.74 6.60
C ASP A 68 15.23 7.86 5.51
N ALA A 69 15.26 6.53 5.71
CA ALA A 69 15.78 5.57 4.73
C ALA A 69 14.76 5.17 3.63
N ASN A 70 13.50 5.56 3.76
CA ASN A 70 12.45 5.31 2.76
C ASN A 70 11.77 6.65 2.41
N PRO A 71 12.50 7.60 1.81
CA PRO A 71 12.04 8.97 1.56
C PRO A 71 10.90 9.06 0.54
N GLU A 72 10.65 8.00 -0.23
CA GLU A 72 9.53 7.91 -1.17
C GLU A 72 8.16 7.96 -0.47
N PHE A 73 8.11 7.65 0.83
CA PHE A 73 6.87 7.71 1.62
C PHE A 73 6.80 9.02 2.40
N MET A 74 5.80 9.84 2.05
CA MET A 74 5.58 11.15 2.67
C MET A 74 5.11 11.09 4.13
N SER A 75 4.63 9.93 4.60
CA SER A 75 4.21 9.76 5.99
C SER A 75 4.58 8.39 6.56
N PRO A 76 4.78 8.30 7.89
CA PRO A 76 4.96 7.04 8.61
C PRO A 76 3.83 6.03 8.40
N GLN A 77 2.59 6.50 8.19
CA GLN A 77 1.43 5.63 7.98
C GLN A 77 1.42 5.05 6.57
N VAL A 78 1.74 5.87 5.56
CA VAL A 78 1.89 5.43 4.17
C VAL A 78 2.94 4.33 4.09
N LEU A 79 4.07 4.50 4.78
CA LEU A 79 5.17 3.53 4.78
C LEU A 79 4.72 2.13 5.22
N LEU A 80 3.83 2.06 6.22
CA LEU A 80 3.26 0.81 6.75
C LEU A 80 1.92 0.40 6.11
N GLY A 81 1.38 1.18 5.17
CA GLY A 81 0.04 0.94 4.59
C GLY A 81 -1.10 1.06 5.60
N LYS A 82 -0.94 1.91 6.62
CA LYS A 82 -1.92 2.12 7.70
C LYS A 82 -2.77 3.36 7.50
N GLU A 83 -2.98 3.75 6.25
CA GLU A 83 -3.82 4.89 5.91
C GLU A 83 -5.30 4.51 5.98
N PRO A 84 -6.20 5.48 6.28
CA PRO A 84 -7.65 5.24 6.25
C PRO A 84 -8.16 4.91 4.84
N ILE A 85 -7.51 5.45 3.82
CA ILE A 85 -7.84 5.18 2.42
C ILE A 85 -6.99 4.01 1.95
N VAL A 86 -7.64 2.93 1.55
CA VAL A 86 -6.98 1.70 1.08
C VAL A 86 -7.47 1.31 -0.30
N THR A 87 -6.71 0.44 -0.96
CA THR A 87 -7.04 -0.13 -2.26
C THR A 87 -7.00 -1.64 -2.17
N ASP A 88 -8.13 -2.27 -2.45
CA ASP A 88 -8.24 -3.73 -2.52
C ASP A 88 -8.65 -4.16 -3.92
N ARG A 89 -8.12 -5.32 -4.35
CA ARG A 89 -8.47 -6.02 -5.58
C ARG A 89 -9.48 -7.11 -5.23
N PHE A 90 -10.58 -7.16 -5.96
CA PHE A 90 -11.63 -8.14 -5.83
C PHE A 90 -11.66 -8.99 -7.09
N PRO A 91 -10.96 -10.13 -7.12
CA PRO A 91 -11.05 -11.06 -8.25
C PRO A 91 -12.48 -11.61 -8.34
N LEU A 92 -13.03 -11.61 -9.54
CA LEU A 92 -14.43 -11.95 -9.75
C LEU A 92 -14.66 -12.82 -10.98
N THR A 93 -15.71 -13.62 -10.91
CA THR A 93 -16.20 -14.49 -11.96
C THR A 93 -17.65 -14.14 -12.28
N PHE A 94 -18.05 -14.28 -13.54
CA PHE A 94 -19.44 -14.08 -13.95
C PHE A 94 -19.91 -15.27 -14.78
N HIS A 95 -20.96 -15.95 -14.32
CA HIS A 95 -21.57 -17.08 -15.01
C HIS A 95 -22.81 -16.63 -15.79
N GLY A 96 -22.59 -15.80 -16.81
CA GLY A 96 -23.64 -15.43 -17.75
C GLY A 96 -23.74 -16.45 -18.85
N ASN A 97 -24.87 -17.15 -18.96
CA ASN A 97 -25.16 -18.10 -20.04
C ASN A 97 -25.36 -17.36 -21.40
N GLY A 98 -24.31 -16.71 -21.92
CA GLY A 98 -24.33 -15.88 -23.13
C GLY A 98 -24.78 -14.44 -22.91
N THR A 99 -25.00 -14.01 -21.66
CA THR A 99 -25.32 -12.62 -21.32
C THR A 99 -24.05 -11.79 -21.05
N GLN A 100 -24.13 -10.48 -21.26
CA GLN A 100 -23.04 -9.58 -20.86
C GLN A 100 -23.00 -9.43 -19.33
N PRO A 101 -21.81 -9.32 -18.71
CA PRO A 101 -21.71 -9.05 -17.29
C PRO A 101 -22.36 -7.69 -16.94
N PRO A 102 -23.03 -7.57 -15.78
CA PRO A 102 -23.75 -6.36 -15.36
C PRO A 102 -22.78 -5.28 -14.83
N TRP A 103 -21.81 -4.89 -15.66
CA TRP A 103 -20.77 -3.92 -15.30
C TRP A 103 -21.32 -2.54 -14.94
N ALA A 104 -22.34 -2.08 -15.67
CA ALA A 104 -22.93 -0.77 -15.42
C ALA A 104 -23.56 -0.71 -14.03
N ASP A 105 -24.36 -1.72 -13.68
CA ASP A 105 -24.98 -1.82 -12.36
C ASP A 105 -23.93 -1.95 -11.26
N LEU A 106 -22.86 -2.73 -11.50
CA LEU A 106 -21.80 -2.90 -10.52
C LEU A 106 -21.07 -1.59 -10.24
N LEU A 107 -20.65 -0.89 -11.30
CA LEU A 107 -19.93 0.37 -11.19
C LEU A 107 -20.81 1.45 -10.54
N MET A 108 -22.10 1.49 -10.88
CA MET A 108 -23.07 2.40 -10.27
C MET A 108 -23.22 2.11 -8.77
N ASN A 109 -23.53 0.87 -8.40
CA ASN A 109 -23.71 0.46 -7.00
C ASN A 109 -22.47 0.75 -6.14
N LEU A 110 -21.27 0.45 -6.65
CA LEU A 110 -20.02 0.73 -5.93
C LEU A 110 -19.74 2.23 -5.85
N SER A 111 -19.91 2.99 -6.93
CA SER A 111 -19.60 4.43 -6.94
C SER A 111 -20.60 5.27 -6.11
N GLU A 112 -21.83 4.81 -5.95
CA GLU A 112 -22.84 5.45 -5.08
C GLU A 112 -22.69 5.08 -3.60
N THR A 113 -21.85 4.08 -3.29
CA THR A 113 -21.62 3.64 -1.92
C THR A 113 -20.76 4.66 -1.15
N LEU A 114 -21.32 5.22 -0.08
CA LEU A 114 -20.62 6.17 0.78
C LEU A 114 -19.34 5.57 1.36
N GLY A 115 -18.21 6.21 1.05
CA GLY A 115 -16.88 5.77 1.48
C GLY A 115 -16.06 5.11 0.37
N VAL A 116 -16.66 4.79 -0.79
CA VAL A 116 -15.92 4.46 -2.02
C VAL A 116 -15.42 5.75 -2.66
N GLU A 117 -14.15 5.78 -3.04
CA GLU A 117 -13.49 6.93 -3.69
C GLU A 117 -13.27 6.71 -5.19
N ASP A 118 -12.87 5.50 -5.57
CA ASP A 118 -12.56 5.15 -6.96
C ASP A 118 -12.81 3.66 -7.20
N VAL A 119 -13.24 3.31 -8.42
CA VAL A 119 -13.56 1.94 -8.83
C VAL A 119 -13.02 1.72 -10.24
N LYS A 120 -12.24 0.66 -10.44
CA LYS A 120 -11.65 0.31 -11.74
C LYS A 120 -11.85 -1.16 -12.05
N VAL A 121 -12.32 -1.45 -13.24
CA VAL A 121 -12.32 -2.82 -13.78
C VAL A 121 -10.94 -3.10 -14.36
N VAL A 122 -10.38 -4.27 -14.04
CA VAL A 122 -9.10 -4.74 -14.55
C VAL A 122 -9.27 -6.16 -15.07
N ASP A 123 -8.80 -6.37 -16.29
CA ASP A 123 -8.70 -7.68 -16.92
C ASP A 123 -7.22 -8.03 -17.07
N ASP A 124 -6.77 -9.05 -16.34
CA ASP A 124 -5.44 -9.63 -16.47
C ASP A 124 -5.50 -10.80 -17.46
N ILE A 125 -4.78 -10.69 -18.57
CA ILE A 125 -4.68 -11.75 -19.57
C ILE A 125 -3.39 -12.53 -19.30
N ARG A 126 -3.50 -13.82 -18.97
CA ARG A 126 -2.36 -14.70 -18.75
C ARG A 126 -2.38 -15.86 -19.75
N PRO A 127 -1.28 -16.09 -20.50
CA PRO A 127 -1.15 -17.28 -21.31
C PRO A 127 -0.89 -18.49 -20.40
N VAL A 128 -1.79 -19.45 -20.38
CA VAL A 128 -1.67 -20.70 -19.62
C VAL A 128 -1.39 -21.84 -20.60
N PRO A 129 -0.34 -22.65 -20.36
CA PRO A 129 -0.08 -23.83 -21.19
C PRO A 129 -1.18 -24.87 -20.95
N GLU A 130 -1.88 -25.23 -22.02
CA GLU A 130 -2.87 -26.29 -22.07
C GLU A 130 -2.40 -27.38 -23.03
N GLU A 131 -2.53 -28.64 -22.62
CA GLU A 131 -2.29 -29.76 -23.51
C GLU A 131 -3.54 -30.00 -24.36
N GLN A 132 -3.38 -29.85 -25.68
CA GLN A 132 -4.45 -30.10 -26.65
C GLN A 132 -4.02 -31.17 -27.64
N THR A 133 -4.94 -32.08 -27.95
CA THR A 133 -4.72 -33.11 -28.97
C THR A 133 -5.13 -32.57 -30.33
N ILE A 134 -4.14 -32.23 -31.17
CA ILE A 134 -4.37 -31.77 -32.55
C ILE A 134 -3.91 -32.88 -33.48
N ASN A 135 -4.81 -33.40 -34.31
CA ASN A 135 -4.54 -34.50 -35.26
C ASN A 135 -3.91 -35.76 -34.60
N GLY A 136 -4.29 -36.07 -33.36
CA GLY A 136 -3.80 -37.25 -32.63
C GLY A 136 -2.44 -37.07 -31.95
N GLN A 137 -1.86 -35.87 -31.96
CA GLN A 137 -0.62 -35.54 -31.26
C GLN A 137 -0.91 -34.54 -30.13
N LEU A 138 -0.37 -34.80 -28.94
CA LEU A 138 -0.39 -33.86 -27.81
C LEU A 138 0.51 -32.68 -28.11
N VAL A 139 -0.06 -31.49 -28.15
CA VAL A 139 0.64 -30.22 -28.38
C VAL A 139 0.33 -29.29 -27.21
N THR A 140 1.36 -28.67 -26.65
CA THR A 140 1.19 -27.59 -25.66
C THR A 140 0.80 -26.32 -26.39
N VAL A 141 -0.43 -25.84 -26.15
CA VAL A 141 -0.96 -24.59 -26.68
C VAL A 141 -1.05 -23.60 -25.52
N TYR A 142 -0.71 -22.33 -25.75
CA TYR A 142 -0.93 -21.28 -24.75
C TYR A 142 -2.33 -20.69 -24.96
N ALA A 143 -3.27 -21.03 -24.08
CA ALA A 143 -4.60 -20.46 -24.07
C ALA A 143 -4.59 -19.16 -23.24
N GLU A 144 -5.30 -18.13 -23.71
CA GLU A 144 -5.49 -16.90 -22.96
C GLU A 144 -6.53 -17.13 -21.85
N HIS A 145 -6.10 -17.08 -20.60
CA HIS A 145 -6.98 -17.05 -19.44
C HIS A 145 -7.17 -15.61 -18.98
N PHE A 146 -8.43 -15.19 -18.86
CA PHE A 146 -8.82 -13.87 -18.38
C PHE A 146 -9.12 -13.94 -16.88
N GLU A 147 -8.26 -13.36 -16.06
CA GLU A 147 -8.56 -13.08 -14.66
C GLU A 147 -9.18 -11.68 -14.59
N ARG A 148 -10.46 -11.61 -14.22
CA ARG A 148 -11.16 -10.34 -14.05
C ARG A 148 -11.17 -9.91 -12.59
N ALA A 149 -11.01 -8.62 -12.35
CA ALA A 149 -11.12 -8.05 -11.02
C ALA A 149 -11.70 -6.65 -11.05
N VAL A 150 -12.24 -6.22 -9.91
CA VAL A 150 -12.48 -4.80 -9.66
C VAL A 150 -11.50 -4.33 -8.59
N ILE A 151 -10.82 -3.22 -8.84
CA ILE A 151 -10.00 -2.53 -7.87
C ILE A 151 -10.84 -1.41 -7.28
N VAL A 152 -11.02 -1.45 -5.95
CA VAL A 152 -11.80 -0.45 -5.23
C VAL A 152 -10.89 0.30 -4.29
N LYS A 153 -10.88 1.63 -4.39
CA LYS A 153 -10.27 2.53 -3.43
C LYS A 153 -11.35 3.07 -2.51
N TYR A 154 -11.20 2.88 -1.20
CA TYR A 154 -12.25 3.22 -0.25
C TYR A 154 -11.70 3.57 1.14
N ASN A 155 -12.54 4.22 1.95
CA ASN A 155 -12.25 4.54 3.33
C ASN A 155 -12.62 3.36 4.24
N ARG A 156 -11.58 2.66 4.75
CA ARG A 156 -11.73 1.50 5.63
C ARG A 156 -12.33 1.81 7.00
N MET A 157 -12.48 3.09 7.35
CA MET A 157 -13.13 3.52 8.59
C MET A 157 -14.66 3.46 8.48
N ASN A 158 -15.19 3.43 7.25
CA ASN A 158 -16.63 3.45 6.96
C ASN A 158 -17.12 2.17 6.30
N LEU A 159 -16.25 1.48 5.54
CA LEU A 159 -16.56 0.27 4.80
C LEU A 159 -15.52 -0.81 5.09
N SER A 160 -15.93 -2.07 5.06
CA SER A 160 -15.02 -3.22 5.04
C SER A 160 -14.96 -3.89 3.66
N ALA A 161 -13.91 -4.69 3.43
CA ALA A 161 -13.81 -5.48 2.20
C ALA A 161 -14.99 -6.45 2.04
N GLU A 162 -15.52 -6.98 3.15
CA GLU A 162 -16.71 -7.84 3.15
C GLU A 162 -17.98 -7.08 2.72
N ASN A 163 -18.14 -5.81 3.13
CA ASN A 163 -19.26 -5.00 2.66
C ASN A 163 -19.21 -4.81 1.14
N LEU A 164 -18.03 -4.50 0.60
CA LEU A 164 -17.83 -4.34 -0.84
C LEU A 164 -18.02 -5.66 -1.60
N ALA A 165 -17.51 -6.78 -1.06
CA ALA A 165 -17.72 -8.10 -1.64
C ALA A 165 -19.21 -8.47 -1.70
N SER A 166 -20.01 -8.09 -0.70
CA SER A 166 -21.47 -8.27 -0.72
C SER A 166 -22.11 -7.46 -1.85
N ILE A 167 -21.78 -6.18 -2.00
CA ILE A 167 -22.32 -5.33 -3.07
C ILE A 167 -21.99 -5.90 -4.46
N ILE A 168 -20.76 -6.37 -4.65
CA ILE A 168 -20.34 -6.99 -5.90
C ILE A 168 -21.14 -8.28 -6.16
N THR A 169 -21.31 -9.11 -5.12
CA THR A 169 -22.05 -10.37 -5.21
C THR A 169 -23.54 -10.15 -5.51
N ASP A 170 -24.16 -9.17 -4.87
CA ASP A 170 -25.57 -8.80 -5.08
C ASP A 170 -25.84 -8.31 -6.52
N THR A 171 -24.79 -7.89 -7.22
CA THR A 171 -24.87 -7.51 -8.64
C THR A 171 -24.75 -8.71 -9.59
N GLY A 172 -24.56 -9.93 -9.08
CA GLY A 172 -24.53 -11.18 -9.86
C GLY A 172 -23.14 -11.68 -10.22
N PHE A 173 -22.09 -11.13 -9.60
CA PHE A 173 -20.73 -11.66 -9.71
C PHE A 173 -20.43 -12.64 -8.57
N GLU A 174 -19.56 -13.60 -8.82
CA GLU A 174 -18.92 -14.36 -7.74
C GLU A 174 -17.59 -13.70 -7.39
N VAL A 175 -17.34 -13.47 -6.10
CA VAL A 175 -16.13 -12.78 -5.63
C VAL A 175 -15.23 -13.75 -4.88
N SER A 176 -13.98 -13.83 -5.28
CA SER A 176 -12.93 -14.56 -4.55
C SER A 176 -12.40 -13.73 -3.38
N GLN A 177 -11.48 -14.28 -2.59
CA GLN A 177 -10.91 -13.56 -1.45
C GLN A 177 -10.31 -12.20 -1.88
N PRO A 178 -10.72 -11.08 -1.27
CA PRO A 178 -10.15 -9.77 -1.57
C PRO A 178 -8.66 -9.72 -1.22
N GLU A 179 -7.88 -9.03 -2.06
CA GLU A 179 -6.44 -8.88 -1.93
C GLU A 179 -6.08 -7.42 -1.66
N ASN A 180 -5.37 -7.15 -0.56
CA ASN A 180 -4.89 -5.80 -0.29
C ASN A 180 -3.77 -5.41 -1.26
N VAL A 181 -3.97 -4.34 -2.03
CA VAL A 181 -2.98 -3.82 -3.01
C VAL A 181 -1.99 -2.87 -2.35
N GLY A 182 -2.17 -2.58 -1.05
CA GLY A 182 -1.40 -1.65 -0.24
C GLY A 182 0.04 -2.06 0.05
N ARG A 183 0.54 -1.75 1.25
CA ARG A 183 1.95 -2.00 1.62
C ARG A 183 2.20 -3.33 2.28
N ILE A 184 1.17 -3.99 2.79
CA ILE A 184 1.31 -5.30 3.44
C ILE A 184 1.95 -6.28 2.43
N GLY A 185 2.97 -7.01 2.87
CA GLY A 185 3.77 -7.91 2.02
C GLY A 185 4.85 -7.21 1.18
N LYS A 186 4.90 -5.88 1.11
CA LYS A 186 5.95 -5.13 0.41
C LYS A 186 7.15 -4.86 1.32
N LYS A 187 8.31 -4.64 0.71
CA LYS A 187 9.57 -4.40 1.43
C LYS A 187 9.77 -2.92 1.75
N ILE A 188 10.34 -2.65 2.92
CA ILE A 188 10.92 -1.36 3.33
C ILE A 188 12.40 -1.55 3.71
N ILE A 189 13.18 -0.50 3.55
CA ILE A 189 14.59 -0.46 3.93
C ILE A 189 14.71 -0.26 5.45
N ILE A 190 15.55 -1.07 6.09
CA ILE A 190 15.97 -0.89 7.47
C ILE A 190 17.46 -0.49 7.47
N PRO A 191 17.82 0.77 7.77
CA PRO A 191 19.22 1.17 7.80
C PRO A 191 19.96 0.47 8.94
N PRO A 192 21.29 0.24 8.81
CA PRO A 192 22.11 -0.25 9.91
C PRO A 192 22.12 0.74 11.08
N ASP A 193 22.30 0.24 12.31
CA ASP A 193 22.42 1.09 13.50
C ASP A 193 23.81 1.71 13.64
N VAL A 194 24.28 2.40 12.60
CA VAL A 194 25.55 3.14 12.67
C VAL A 194 25.37 4.36 13.57
N VAL A 195 26.32 4.59 14.47
CA VAL A 195 26.33 5.79 15.31
C VAL A 195 26.67 6.97 14.39
N ALA A 196 25.69 7.84 14.14
CA ALA A 196 25.91 9.08 13.41
C ALA A 196 26.50 10.15 14.31
#